data_AF-A0A955Q5X5-F1
#
_entry.id   AF-A0A955Q5X5-F1
#
_cell.length_a   1.000
_cell.length_b   1.000
_cell.length_c   1.000
_cell.angle_alpha   90.00
_cell.angle_beta   90.00
_cell.angle_gamma   90.00
#
_symmetry.space_group_name_H-M   'P 1'
#
loop_
_entity.id
_entity.type
_entity.pdbx_description
1 polymer ?
#
loop_
_entity_poly.entity_id
_entity_poly.type
_entity_poly.pdbx_seq_one_letter_code
_entity_poly.pdbx_strand_id
1 'polypeptide(L)' 'MPVATLTSKGQITLPKKIREQLKLQPGDRVEFLVGTDGRITVWPV' A
#
# COMPACT_ATOMS: atom_id res chain seq x y z
N MET A 1 10.42 7.36 -8.39
CA MET A 1 9.87 6.42 -7.39
C MET A 1 8.51 6.96 -6.95
N PRO A 2 7.42 6.19 -7.02
CA PRO A 2 6.14 6.65 -6.51
C PRO A 2 6.22 6.83 -4.98
N VAL A 3 5.83 8.00 -4.48
CA VAL A 3 5.75 8.32 -3.05
C VAL A 3 4.29 8.56 -2.68
N ALA A 4 3.94 8.30 -1.43
CA ALA A 4 2.62 8.57 -0.88
C ALA A 4 2.77 9.34 0.44
N THR A 5 1.83 10.24 0.71
CA THR A 5 1.79 11.01 1.95
C THR A 5 0.82 10.35 2.92
N LEU A 6 1.24 10.21 4.18
CA LEU A 6 0.34 9.82 5.26
C LEU A 6 -0.59 10.99 5.57
N THR A 7 -1.89 10.77 5.45
CA THR A 7 -2.88 11.79 5.83
C THR A 7 -2.95 11.94 7.35
N SER A 8 -3.54 13.03 7.83
CA SER A 8 -3.80 13.24 9.27
C SER A 8 -4.68 12.17 9.90
N LYS A 9 -5.43 11.40 9.08
CA LYS A 9 -6.26 10.28 9.52
C LYS A 9 -5.51 8.94 9.50
N GLY A 10 -4.20 8.94 9.26
CA GLY A 10 -3.39 7.72 9.24
C GLY A 10 -3.58 6.86 7.97
N GLN A 11 -4.07 7.44 6.87
CA GLN A 11 -4.28 6.72 5.61
C GLN A 11 -3.15 7.02 4.62
N ILE A 12 -2.77 6.01 3.83
CA ILE A 12 -1.93 6.20 2.64
C ILE A 12 -2.75 5.89 1.40
N THR A 13 -2.56 6.66 0.34
CA THR A 13 -3.15 6.37 -0.97
C THR A 13 -2.14 5.62 -1.83
N LEU A 14 -2.51 4.44 -2.31
CA LEU A 14 -1.65 3.67 -3.21
C LEU A 14 -1.59 4.37 -4.59
N PRO A 15 -0.40 4.82 -5.05
CA PRO A 15 -0.27 5.51 -6.33
C PRO A 15 -0.81 4.66 -7.49
N LYS A 16 -1.40 5.31 -8.50
CA LYS A 16 -2.09 4.64 -9.63
C LYS A 16 -1.25 3.53 -10.25
N LYS A 17 0.04 3.81 -10.50
CA LYS A 17 0.98 2.84 -11.08
C LYS A 17 1.11 1.55 -10.26
N ILE A 18 1.14 1.64 -8.92
CA ILE A 18 1.24 0.45 -8.06
C ILE A 18 -0.09 -0.30 -8.03
N ARG A 19 -1.23 0.40 -7.95
CA ARG A 19 -2.56 -0.21 -8.04
C ARG A 19 -2.73 -1.06 -9.30
N GLU A 20 -2.33 -0.50 -10.45
CA GLU A 20 -2.39 -1.20 -11.74
C GLU A 20 -1.47 -2.43 -11.79
N GLN A 21 -0.25 -2.31 -11.26
CA GLN A 21 0.72 -3.42 -11.20
C GLN A 21 0.23 -4.58 -10.34
N LEU A 22 -0.41 -4.29 -9.20
CA LEU A 22 -0.98 -5.28 -8.30
C LEU A 22 -2.43 -5.68 -8.67
N LYS A 23 -3.00 -5.09 -9.72
CA LYS A 23 -4.39 -5.27 -10.18
C LYS A 23 -5.44 -5.04 -9.09
N LEU A 24 -5.17 -4.12 -8.16
CA LEU A 24 -6.05 -3.83 -7.03
C LEU A 24 -7.23 -2.94 -7.44
N GLN A 25 -8.40 -3.24 -6.89
CA GLN A 25 -9.66 -2.53 -7.07
C GLN A 25 -10.19 -1.99 -5.73
N PRO A 26 -11.08 -0.99 -5.73
CA PRO A 26 -11.77 -0.55 -4.51
C PRO A 26 -12.53 -1.72 -3.88
N GLY A 27 -12.25 -1.99 -2.59
CA GLY A 27 -12.82 -3.11 -1.85
C GLY A 27 -11.88 -4.31 -1.68
N ASP A 28 -10.80 -4.38 -2.48
CA ASP A 28 -9.78 -5.41 -2.31
C ASP A 28 -9.10 -5.27 -0.95
N ARG A 29 -8.78 -6.42 -0.35
CA ARG A 29 -8.07 -6.49 0.92
C ARG A 29 -6.58 -6.68 0.64
N VAL A 30 -5.77 -6.07 1.49
CA VAL A 30 -4.33 -6.26 1.50
C VAL A 30 -3.89 -6.60 2.91
N GLU A 31 -2.84 -7.40 3.01
CA GLU A 31 -2.18 -7.71 4.26
C GLU A 31 -0.87 -6.93 4.34
N PHE A 32 -0.52 -6.49 5.55
CA PHE A 32 0.69 -5.74 5.86
C PHE A 32 1.62 -6.58 6.73
N LEU A 33 2.87 -6.70 6.32
CA LEU A 33 3.93 -7.28 7.13
C LEU A 33 4.97 -6.22 7.46
N VAL A 34 5.31 -6.09 8.74
CA VAL A 34 6.38 -5.20 9.20
C VAL A 34 7.64 -6.03 9.42
N GLY A 35 8.65 -5.79 8.61
CA GLY A 35 9.98 -6.40 8.74
C GLY A 35 10.75 -5.80 9.91
N THR A 36 11.73 -6.55 10.43
CA THR A 36 12.64 -6.09 11.49
C THR A 36 13.55 -4.94 11.05
N ASP A 37 13.69 -4.73 9.74
CA ASP A 37 14.41 -3.63 9.10
C ASP A 37 13.57 -2.35 8.97
N GLY A 38 12.35 -2.34 9.52
CA GLY A 38 11.42 -1.22 9.44
C GLY A 38 10.74 -1.07 8.09
N ARG A 39 10.90 -2.03 7.17
CA ARG A 39 10.17 -2.03 5.90
C ARG A 39 8.79 -2.63 6.08
N ILE A 40 7.83 -2.08 5.33
CA ILE A 40 6.49 -2.64 5.23
C ILE A 40 6.37 -3.33 3.88
N THR A 41 5.91 -4.58 3.89
CA THR A 41 5.54 -5.28 2.66
C THR A 41 4.03 -5.45 2.61
N VAL A 42 3.45 -5.29 1.42
CA VAL A 42 2.01 -5.31 1.18
C VAL A 42 1.70 -6.29 0.07
N TRP A 43 0.73 -7.17 0.29
CA TRP A 43 0.27 -8.15 -0.70
C TRP A 43 -1.27 -8.21 -0.72
N PRO A 44 -1.88 -8.43 -1.90
CA PRO A 44 -3.30 -8.73 -1.99
C PRO A 44 -3.64 -10.02 -1.21
N VAL A 45 -4.81 -10.03 -0.57
CA VAL A 45 -5.39 -11.23 0.08
C VAL A 45 -6.26 -11.98 -0.91
#